data_AF-A0A961UM26-F1
#
_entry.id   AF-A0A961UM26-F1
#
_cell.length_a   1.000
_cell.length_b   1.000
_cell.length_c   1.000
_cell.angle_alpha   90.00
_cell.angle_beta   90.00
_cell.angle_gamma   90.00
#
_symmetry.space_group_name_H-M   'P 1'
#
loop_
_entity.id
_entity.type
_entity.pdbx_description
1 polymer ?
#
loop_
_entity_poly.entity_id
_entity_poly.type
_entity_poly.pdbx_seq_one_letter_code
_entity_poly.pdbx_strand_id
1 'polypeptide(L)'
;MKAAVIRAYGGPEVVKIETLPAPVPRNRRIGVTVSAAAVTRGDARIRAADAPPGLSAGLRLAFGIRRPRQPVLGMFFSGRLNEAAAGLPPGARVFGNTGMAMGAHAEEL
;
A
#
# COMPACT_ATOMS: atom_id res chain seq x y z
N MET A 1 -12.28 -6.74 -2.10
CA MET A 1 -11.96 -5.57 -1.29
C MET A 1 -11.68 -4.39 -2.22
N LYS A 2 -12.12 -3.18 -1.86
CA LYS A 2 -11.83 -1.96 -2.61
C LYS A 2 -10.41 -1.48 -2.28
N ALA A 3 -9.71 -1.01 -3.30
CA ALA A 3 -8.38 -0.43 -3.16
C ALA A 3 -8.18 0.76 -4.10
N ALA A 4 -7.31 1.69 -3.72
CA ALA A 4 -6.83 2.75 -4.59
C ALA A 4 -5.68 2.22 -5.45
N VAL A 5 -5.95 2.01 -6.74
CA VAL A 5 -5.07 1.33 -7.68
C VAL A 5 -4.45 2.32 -8.66
N ILE A 6 -3.14 2.16 -8.89
CA ILE A 6 -2.33 2.95 -9.82
C ILE A 6 -1.75 2.00 -10.88
N ARG A 7 -2.24 2.12 -12.12
CA ARG A 7 -1.82 1.26 -13.25
C ARG A 7 -0.71 1.88 -14.11
N ALA A 8 -0.48 3.18 -13.98
CA ALA A 8 0.57 3.95 -14.66
C ALA A 8 1.03 5.09 -13.76
N TYR A 9 2.26 5.56 -13.95
CA TYR A 9 2.72 6.78 -13.26
C TYR A 9 1.99 8.02 -13.78
N GLY A 10 1.74 8.99 -12.90
CA GLY A 10 1.10 10.25 -13.28
C GLY A 10 0.62 11.11 -12.10
N GLY A 11 -0.20 12.11 -12.41
CA GLY A 11 -0.84 12.98 -11.44
C GLY A 11 -1.93 12.27 -10.62
N PRO A 12 -2.69 12.97 -9.77
CA PRO A 12 -3.72 12.34 -8.95
C PRO A 12 -4.79 11.58 -9.75
N GLU A 13 -5.04 11.95 -11.00
CA GLU A 13 -6.01 11.35 -11.91
C GLU A 13 -5.74 9.87 -12.26
N VAL A 14 -4.52 9.37 -12.06
CA VAL A 14 -4.22 7.95 -12.31
C VAL A 14 -4.72 7.01 -11.20
N VAL A 15 -5.16 7.56 -10.07
CA VAL A 15 -5.70 6.78 -8.95
C VAL A 15 -7.14 6.39 -9.24
N LYS A 16 -7.42 5.09 -9.27
CA LYS A 16 -8.77 4.56 -9.46
C LYS A 16 -9.15 3.64 -8.32
N ILE A 17 -10.36 3.79 -7.80
CA ILE A 17 -10.91 2.81 -6.86
C ILE A 17 -11.37 1.59 -7.66
N GLU A 18 -10.71 0.46 -7.45
CA GLU A 18 -11.05 -0.81 -8.09
C GLU A 18 -11.41 -1.85 -7.02
N THR A 19 -12.23 -2.83 -7.40
CA THR A 19 -12.47 -4.02 -6.57
C THR A 19 -11.45 -5.09 -6.92
N LEU A 20 -10.63 -5.49 -5.95
CA LEU A 20 -9.62 -6.53 -6.08
C LEU A 20 -9.94 -7.72 -5.16
N PRO A 21 -9.43 -8.93 -5.46
CA PRO A 21 -9.42 -10.02 -4.50
C PRO A 21 -8.70 -9.59 -3.21
N ALA A 22 -9.19 -10.06 -2.06
CA ALA A 22 -8.47 -9.84 -0.80
C ALA A 22 -7.09 -10.52 -0.87
N PRO A 23 -6.03 -9.86 -0.38
CA PRO A 23 -4.72 -10.49 -0.30
C PRO A 23 -4.81 -11.70 0.61
N VAL A 24 -4.25 -12.83 0.17
CA VAL A 24 -4.10 -14.00 1.03
C VAL A 24 -2.77 -13.85 1.76
N PRO A 25 -2.76 -13.75 3.11
CA PRO A 25 -1.52 -13.68 3.86
C PRO A 25 -0.64 -14.89 3.52
N ARG A 26 0.58 -14.62 3.06
CA ARG A 26 1.60 -15.66 2.80
C ARG A 26 2.77 -15.46 3.75
N ASN A 27 3.41 -16.55 4.15
CA ASN A 27 4.53 -16.58 5.10
C ASN A 27 4.11 -16.01 6.47
N ARG A 28 5.02 -15.33 7.18
CA ARG A 28 4.79 -14.69 8.49
C ARG A 28 4.03 -13.36 8.40
N ARG A 29 3.18 -13.17 7.38
CA ARG A 29 2.33 -11.97 7.24
C ARG A 29 1.02 -12.19 7.97
N ILE A 30 0.47 -11.12 8.52
CA ILE A 30 -0.77 -11.12 9.30
C ILE A 30 -1.77 -10.28 8.53
N GLY A 31 -2.98 -10.83 8.32
CA GLY A 31 -4.05 -10.12 7.63
C GLY A 31 -4.67 -9.03 8.51
N VAL A 32 -4.95 -7.87 7.93
CA VAL A 32 -5.56 -6.74 8.63
C VAL A 32 -6.67 -6.10 7.79
N THR A 33 -7.88 -6.01 8.36
CA THR A 33 -8.94 -5.12 7.86
C THR A 33 -8.55 -3.68 8.21
N VAL A 34 -8.25 -2.89 7.19
CA VAL A 34 -7.81 -1.50 7.33
C VAL A 34 -9.00 -0.61 7.63
N SER A 35 -8.88 0.19 8.70
CA SER A 35 -9.88 1.20 9.09
C SER A 35 -9.47 2.60 8.63
N ALA A 36 -8.18 2.89 8.63
CA ALA A 36 -7.63 4.14 8.12
C ALA A 36 -6.21 3.94 7.57
N ALA A 37 -5.85 4.72 6.56
CA ALA A 37 -4.51 4.76 5.98
C ALA A 37 -4.04 6.21 5.83
N ALA A 38 -2.74 6.45 6.02
CA ALA A 38 -2.18 7.79 5.87
C ALA A 38 -1.70 8.03 4.44
N VAL A 39 -2.17 9.12 3.82
CA VAL A 39 -1.66 9.58 2.52
C VAL A 39 -0.52 10.57 2.76
N THR A 40 0.66 10.25 2.23
CA THR A 40 1.89 11.01 2.47
C THR A 40 2.42 11.66 1.19
N ARG A 41 3.33 12.63 1.34
CA ARG A 41 4.11 13.16 0.19
C ARG A 41 4.92 12.06 -0.50
N GLY A 42 5.32 11.01 0.21
CA GLY A 42 6.00 9.85 -0.36
C GLY A 42 5.12 9.13 -1.38
N ASP A 43 3.84 8.91 -1.05
CA ASP A 43 2.88 8.27 -1.96
C ASP A 43 2.71 9.10 -3.24
N ALA A 44 2.60 10.43 -3.11
CA ALA A 44 2.47 11.32 -4.27
C ALA A 44 3.70 11.27 -5.19
N ARG A 45 4.92 11.27 -4.62
CA ARG A 45 6.18 11.16 -5.37
C ARG A 45 6.29 9.82 -6.09
N ILE A 46 5.94 8.73 -5.40
CA ILE A 46 5.99 7.39 -5.99
C ILE A 46 4.95 7.25 -7.10
N ARG A 47 3.71 7.71 -6.89
CA ARG A 47 2.64 7.73 -7.91
C ARG A 47 3.04 8.52 -9.16
N ALA A 48 3.68 9.67 -8.98
CA ALA A 48 4.10 10.52 -10.10
C ALA A 48 5.44 10.10 -10.73
N ALA A 49 6.16 9.17 -10.10
CA ALA A 49 7.59 8.94 -10.36
C ALA A 49 8.40 10.25 -10.34
N ASP A 50 8.03 11.14 -9.42
CA ASP A 50 8.58 12.48 -9.27
C ASP A 50 9.48 12.51 -8.03
N ALA A 51 10.79 12.38 -8.26
CA ALA A 51 11.83 12.48 -7.26
C ALA A 51 12.77 13.65 -7.59
N PRO A 52 13.57 14.12 -6.62
CA PRO A 52 14.58 15.14 -6.89
C PRO A 52 15.47 14.78 -8.08
N PRO A 53 16.02 15.78 -8.80
CA PRO A 53 16.86 15.55 -9.98
C PRO A 53 17.93 14.49 -9.73
N GLY A 54 18.03 13.50 -10.62
CA GLY A 54 18.96 12.37 -10.51
C GLY A 54 18.43 11.14 -9.74
N LEU A 55 17.35 11.27 -8.97
CA LEU A 55 16.79 10.15 -8.19
C LEU A 55 15.59 9.45 -8.84
N SER A 56 14.96 10.05 -9.86
CA SER A 56 13.77 9.48 -10.51
C SER A 56 14.03 8.13 -11.17
N ALA A 57 15.23 7.93 -11.73
CA ALA A 57 15.64 6.63 -12.27
C ALA A 57 15.74 5.57 -11.17
N GLY A 58 16.32 5.91 -10.02
CA GLY A 58 16.40 5.04 -8.85
C GLY A 58 15.01 4.70 -8.28
N LEU A 59 14.11 5.68 -8.22
CA LEU A 59 12.72 5.47 -7.80
C LEU A 59 11.99 4.50 -8.74
N ARG A 60 12.10 4.70 -10.07
CA ARG A 60 11.55 3.78 -11.06
C ARG A 60 12.20 2.39 -11.00
N LEU A 61 13.48 2.30 -10.68
CA LEU A 61 14.13 0.99 -10.48
C LEU A 61 13.60 0.28 -9.22
N ALA A 62 13.38 1.01 -8.13
CA ALA A 62 12.88 0.47 -6.87
C ALA A 62 11.40 0.07 -6.95
N PHE A 63 10.54 0.90 -7.56
CA PHE A 63 9.09 0.71 -7.56
C PHE A 63 8.53 0.16 -8.87
N GLY A 64 9.27 0.19 -9.97
CA GLY A 64 8.86 -0.33 -11.28
C GLY A 64 9.15 0.65 -12.43
N ILE A 65 9.67 0.16 -13.56
CA ILE A 65 10.24 1.06 -14.58
C ILE A 65 9.16 1.86 -15.31
N ARG A 66 8.09 1.19 -15.74
CA ARG A 66 6.98 1.78 -16.52
C ARG A 66 5.77 2.16 -15.66
N ARG A 67 5.57 1.45 -14.55
CA ARG A 67 4.46 1.59 -13.61
C ARG A 67 4.84 0.96 -12.26
N PRO A 68 4.17 1.31 -11.16
CA PRO A 68 4.38 0.63 -9.88
C PRO A 68 4.18 -0.89 -10.01
N ARG A 69 5.12 -1.68 -9.50
CA ARG A 69 5.04 -3.16 -9.41
C ARG A 69 3.93 -3.58 -8.45
N GLN A 70 3.82 -2.89 -7.33
CA GLN A 70 2.69 -2.96 -6.42
C GLN A 70 1.78 -1.77 -6.73
N PRO A 71 0.63 -1.98 -7.41
CA PRO A 71 -0.24 -0.90 -7.85
C PRO A 71 -1.06 -0.26 -6.72
N VAL A 72 -1.16 -0.90 -5.55
CA VAL A 72 -1.78 -0.31 -4.35
C VAL A 72 -0.69 0.30 -3.48
N LEU A 73 -0.64 1.64 -3.41
CA LEU A 73 0.35 2.34 -2.58
C LEU A 73 -0.05 2.34 -1.09
N GLY A 74 0.63 3.17 -0.29
CA GLY A 74 0.35 3.32 1.14
C GLY A 74 1.26 2.47 1.98
N MET A 75 1.98 3.14 2.89
CA MET A 75 2.83 2.50 3.87
C MET A 75 2.16 2.35 5.23
N PHE A 76 1.36 3.32 5.66
CA PHE A 76 0.91 3.41 7.05
C PHE A 76 -0.59 3.11 7.16
N PHE A 77 -0.97 2.32 8.17
CA PHE A 77 -2.35 1.93 8.41
C PHE A 77 -2.69 1.82 9.90
N SER A 78 -3.98 1.89 10.20
CA SER A 78 -4.59 1.37 11.42
C SER A 78 -5.81 0.53 11.07
N GLY A 79 -6.08 -0.50 11.86
CA GLY A 79 -7.08 -1.50 11.54
C GLY A 79 -7.29 -2.53 12.62
N ARG A 80 -7.84 -3.69 12.23
CA ARG A 80 -8.11 -4.82 13.11
C ARG A 80 -7.49 -6.08 12.55
N LEU A 81 -6.96 -6.93 13.44
CA LEU A 81 -6.45 -8.24 13.03
C LEU A 81 -7.56 -9.13 12.49
N ASN A 82 -7.30 -9.80 11.37
CA ASN A 82 -8.24 -10.78 10.81
C ASN A 82 -8.19 -12.10 11.59
N GLU A 83 -7.02 -12.43 12.13
CA GLU A 83 -6.74 -13.67 12.87
C GLU A 83 -5.86 -13.40 14.08
N ALA A 84 -5.75 -14.38 14.99
CA ALA A 84 -4.90 -14.25 16.18
C ALA A 84 -3.43 -14.20 15.78
N ALA A 85 -2.68 -13.21 16.26
CA ALA A 85 -1.26 -13.08 15.95
C ALA A 85 -0.51 -12.33 17.05
N ALA A 86 0.75 -12.69 17.28
CA ALA A 86 1.62 -12.06 18.28
C ALA A 86 0.99 -11.94 19.68
N GLY A 87 0.23 -12.95 20.11
CA GLY A 87 -0.47 -12.97 21.40
C GLY A 87 -1.73 -12.09 21.46
N LEU A 88 -2.14 -11.48 20.35
CA LEU A 88 -3.36 -10.70 20.25
C LEU A 88 -4.49 -11.54 19.64
N PRO A 89 -5.74 -11.37 20.12
CA PRO A 89 -6.89 -12.07 19.56
C PRO A 89 -7.32 -11.47 18.20
N PRO A 90 -8.12 -12.21 17.40
CA PRO A 90 -8.77 -11.66 16.23
C PRO A 90 -9.58 -10.41 16.61
N GLY A 91 -9.60 -9.42 15.72
CA GLY A 91 -10.25 -8.15 15.94
C GLY A 91 -9.48 -7.20 16.86
N ALA A 92 -8.31 -7.54 17.39
CA ALA A 92 -7.49 -6.58 18.14
C ALA A 92 -7.16 -5.36 17.27
N ARG A 93 -7.26 -4.16 17.84
CA ARG A 93 -6.88 -2.91 17.15
C ARG A 93 -5.36 -2.85 17.02
N VAL A 94 -4.89 -2.56 15.81
CA VAL A 94 -3.47 -2.48 15.48
C VAL A 94 -3.19 -1.26 14.62
N PHE A 95 -1.95 -0.78 14.67
CA PHE A 95 -1.42 0.20 13.72
C PHE A 95 -0.02 -0.23 13.32
N GLY A 96 0.44 0.19 12.15
CA GLY A 96 1.75 -0.21 11.67
C GLY A 96 2.11 0.38 10.32
N ASN A 97 3.20 -0.12 9.76
CA ASN A 97 3.59 0.19 8.39
C ASN A 97 4.04 -1.05 7.61
N THR A 98 3.76 -1.06 6.30
CA THR A 98 4.16 -2.10 5.35
C THR A 98 5.55 -1.86 4.75
N GLY A 99 6.19 -0.74 5.12
CA GLY A 99 7.44 -0.28 4.53
C GLY A 99 7.35 -0.17 3.00
N MET A 100 8.42 -0.53 2.31
CA MET A 100 8.47 -0.47 0.84
C MET A 100 7.58 -1.51 0.14
N ALA A 101 6.96 -2.44 0.87
CA ALA A 101 6.05 -3.42 0.28
C ALA A 101 4.72 -2.79 -0.17
N MET A 102 4.36 -1.63 0.39
CA MET A 102 3.12 -0.90 0.11
C MET A 102 1.85 -1.73 0.37
N GLY A 103 0.69 -1.23 -0.06
CA GLY A 103 -0.59 -1.94 0.00
C GLY A 103 -1.59 -1.40 1.01
N ALA A 104 -1.23 -0.38 1.80
CA ALA A 104 -2.11 0.12 2.86
C ALA A 104 -3.32 0.93 2.34
N HIS A 105 -3.32 1.41 1.10
CA HIS A 105 -4.46 2.12 0.50
C HIS A 105 -5.53 1.15 -0.04
N ALA A 106 -5.96 0.25 0.83
CA ALA A 106 -6.88 -0.85 0.56
C ALA A 106 -7.72 -1.15 1.81
N GLU A 107 -8.88 -1.77 1.63
CA GLU A 107 -9.71 -2.25 2.76
C GLU A 107 -9.09 -3.47 3.47
N GLU A 108 -8.24 -4.24 2.80
CA GLU A 108 -7.58 -5.44 3.34
C GLU A 108 -6.09 -5.47 2.97
N LEU A 109 -5.24 -5.82 3.94
CA LEU A 109 -3.77 -5.88 3.83
C LEU A 109 -3.24 -7.28 4.17
#